data_AF-A0A662ERN0-F1
#
_entry.id   AF-A0A662ERN0-F1
#
_cell.length_a   1.000
_cell.length_b   1.000
_cell.length_c   1.000
_cell.angle_alpha   90.00
_cell.angle_beta   90.00
_cell.angle_gamma   90.00
#
_symmetry.space_group_name_H-M   'P 1'
#
loop_
_entity.id
_entity.type
_entity.pdbx_description
1 polymer ?
#
loop_
_entity_poly.entity_id
_entity_poly.type
_entity_poly.pdbx_seq_one_letter_code
_entity_poly.pdbx_strand_id
1 'polypeptide(L)' 'MANHPSTANYRAYFKEYGPYSLNIVVTHWCKYTDWEEFLKATEEINLEIKRRFEEAGIEFAFPTQTVQLVGSPPPGTTGS' A
#
# COMPACT_ATOMS: atom_id res chain seq x y z
N MET A 1 -4.33 -16.72 1.04
CA MET A 1 -5.65 -16.09 1.26
C MET A 1 -6.85 -17.00 1.06
N ALA A 2 -6.81 -18.01 0.17
CA ALA A 2 -7.99 -18.81 -0.14
C ALA A 2 -8.68 -19.48 1.08
N ASN A 3 -7.98 -19.63 2.22
CA ASN A 3 -8.49 -20.35 3.39
C ASN A 3 -8.09 -19.70 4.74
N HIS A 4 -8.27 -18.39 4.95
CA HIS A 4 -8.11 -17.86 6.32
C HIS A 4 -9.25 -18.40 7.19
N PRO A 5 -8.99 -19.03 8.35
CA PRO A 5 -10.03 -19.69 9.14
C PRO A 5 -11.15 -18.73 9.57
N SER A 6 -10.80 -17.48 9.83
CA SER A 6 -11.71 -16.42 10.31
C SER A 6 -12.58 -15.78 9.23
N THR A 7 -12.34 -16.04 7.93
CA THR A 7 -13.10 -15.41 6.84
C THR A 7 -13.72 -16.46 5.92
N ALA A 8 -14.91 -16.16 5.37
CA ALA A 8 -15.65 -17.10 4.53
C ALA A 8 -15.50 -16.79 3.04
N ASN A 9 -15.61 -15.50 2.68
CA ASN A 9 -15.50 -15.01 1.32
C ASN A 9 -14.59 -13.79 1.29
N TYR A 10 -13.88 -13.59 0.18
CA TYR A 10 -13.10 -12.38 -0.07
C TYR A 10 -13.19 -11.93 -1.53
N ARG A 11 -12.85 -10.67 -1.75
CA ARG A 11 -12.74 -10.02 -3.05
C ARG A 11 -11.45 -9.20 -3.07
N ALA A 12 -10.72 -9.26 -4.18
CA ALA A 12 -9.52 -8.46 -4.37
C ALA A 12 -9.50 -7.93 -5.80
N TYR A 13 -9.33 -6.63 -5.97
CA TYR A 13 -9.35 -5.97 -7.29
C TYR A 13 -8.32 -4.84 -7.34
N PHE A 14 -7.66 -4.67 -8.49
CA PHE A 14 -6.98 -3.42 -8.80
C PHE A 14 -8.05 -2.34 -8.99
N LYS A 15 -8.08 -1.36 -8.08
CA LYS A 15 -9.13 -0.36 -8.01
C LYS A 15 -8.80 0.83 -8.91
N GLU A 16 -7.60 1.38 -8.78
CA GLU A 16 -7.21 2.61 -9.45
C GLU A 16 -5.69 2.86 -9.38
N TYR A 17 -5.25 3.78 -10.24
CA TYR A 17 -3.97 4.47 -10.07
C TYR A 17 -4.15 5.61 -9.06
N GLY A 18 -3.44 5.55 -7.95
CA GLY A 18 -3.32 6.66 -6.99
C GLY A 18 -2.22 7.65 -7.40
N PRO A 19 -2.09 8.80 -6.71
CA PRO A 19 -1.08 9.81 -7.03
C PRO A 19 0.36 9.27 -7.06
N TYR A 20 0.66 8.28 -6.21
CA TYR A 20 1.98 7.68 -6.05
C TYR A 20 1.92 6.15 -5.87
N SER A 21 0.81 5.50 -6.26
CA SER A 21 0.55 4.09 -5.92
C SER A 21 -0.36 3.37 -6.93
N LEU A 22 -0.28 2.04 -6.94
CA LEU A 22 -1.28 1.16 -7.54
C LEU A 22 -2.19 0.63 -6.43
N ASN A 23 -3.44 1.09 -6.37
CA ASN A 23 -4.32 0.76 -5.27
C ASN A 23 -5.05 -0.55 -5.54
N ILE A 24 -4.81 -1.56 -4.71
CA ILE A 24 -5.57 -2.81 -4.68
C ILE A 24 -6.55 -2.74 -3.50
N VAL A 25 -7.83 -2.95 -3.77
CA VAL A 25 -8.85 -3.07 -2.71
C VAL A 25 -9.06 -4.53 -2.37
N VAL A 26 -8.98 -4.86 -1.09
CA VAL A 26 -9.29 -6.19 -0.55
C VAL A 26 -10.47 -6.07 0.40
N THR A 27 -11.49 -6.88 0.21
CA THR A 27 -12.67 -6.93 1.08
C THR A 27 -12.91 -8.38 1.49
N HIS A 28 -13.13 -8.63 2.77
CA HIS A 28 -13.48 -9.95 3.29
C HIS A 28 -14.60 -9.86 4.31
N TRP A 29 -15.32 -10.95 4.50
CA TRP A 29 -16.34 -11.07 5.53
C TRP A 29 -15.84 -11.98 6.65
N CYS A 30 -15.70 -11.39 7.85
CA CYS A 30 -15.36 -12.12 9.06
C CYS A 30 -16.55 -12.98 9.51
N LYS A 31 -16.26 -14.15 10.08
CA LYS A 31 -17.26 -15.06 10.64
C LYS A 31 -17.71 -14.64 12.05
N TYR A 32 -16.92 -13.81 12.72
CA TYR A 32 -17.16 -13.40 14.10
C TYR A 32 -17.86 -12.04 14.14
N THR A 33 -18.82 -11.90 15.05
CA THR A 33 -19.44 -10.61 15.40
C THR A 33 -18.70 -9.92 16.55
N ASP A 34 -17.81 -10.63 17.22
CA ASP A 34 -16.93 -10.08 18.25
C ASP A 34 -15.88 -9.16 17.61
N TRP A 35 -15.69 -7.99 18.21
CA TRP A 35 -14.84 -6.95 17.66
C TRP A 35 -13.35 -7.27 17.78
N GLU A 36 -12.91 -7.87 18.88
CA GLU A 36 -11.50 -8.22 19.07
C GLU A 36 -11.08 -9.33 18.09
N GLU A 37 -11.94 -10.34 17.91
CA GLU A 37 -11.71 -11.41 16.95
C GLU A 37 -11.70 -10.92 15.50
N PHE A 38 -12.54 -9.94 15.17
CA PHE A 38 -12.48 -9.25 13.88
C PHE A 38 -11.15 -8.53 13.65
N LEU A 39 -10.68 -7.79 14.66
CA LEU A 39 -9.43 -7.04 14.57
C LEU A 39 -8.22 -7.97 14.42
N LYS A 40 -8.15 -9.06 15.21
CA LYS A 40 -7.09 -10.07 15.10
C LYS A 40 -7.05 -10.70 13.70
N ALA A 41 -8.21 -11.13 13.18
CA ALA A 41 -8.29 -11.70 11.84
C ALA A 41 -7.83 -10.71 10.76
N THR A 42 -8.17 -9.44 10.90
CA THR A 42 -7.76 -8.38 9.96
C THR A 42 -6.24 -8.14 10.02
N GLU A 43 -5.66 -8.12 11.22
CA GLU A 43 -4.21 -8.01 11.41
C GLU A 43 -3.46 -9.19 10.79
N GLU A 44 -3.87 -10.43 11.09
CA GLU A 44 -3.27 -11.65 10.55
C GLU A 44 -3.25 -11.64 9.01
N ILE A 45 -4.37 -11.25 8.39
CA ILE A 45 -4.48 -11.15 6.93
C ILE A 45 -3.54 -10.06 6.40
N ASN A 46 -3.51 -8.88 7.01
CA ASN A 46 -2.68 -7.76 6.56
C ASN A 46 -1.17 -8.06 6.70
N LEU A 47 -0.76 -8.71 7.79
CA LEU A 47 0.63 -9.11 7.99
C LEU A 47 1.05 -10.19 6.98
N GLU A 48 0.17 -11.16 6.68
CA GLU A 48 0.46 -12.16 5.65
C GLU A 48 0.52 -11.55 4.23
N ILE A 49 -0.32 -10.55 3.93
CA ILE A 49 -0.18 -9.75 2.69
C ILE A 49 1.21 -9.13 2.64
N LYS A 50 1.57 -8.37 3.67
CA LYS A 50 2.85 -7.67 3.74
C LYS A 50 4.02 -8.64 3.53
N ARG A 51 4.02 -9.77 4.27
CA ARG A 51 5.05 -10.80 4.18
C ARG A 51 5.20 -11.36 2.77
N ARG A 52 4.10 -11.68 2.08
CA ARG A 52 4.13 -12.19 0.70
C ARG A 52 4.60 -11.15 -0.32
N PHE A 53 4.23 -9.90 -0.13
CA PHE A 53 4.71 -8.79 -0.97
C PHE A 53 6.22 -8.63 -0.81
N GLU A 54 6.74 -8.66 0.42
CA GLU A 54 8.17 -8.62 0.71
C GLU A 54 8.91 -9.81 0.07
N GLU A 55 8.39 -11.04 0.20
CA GLU A 55 8.96 -12.23 -0.45
C GLU A 55 8.99 -12.14 -1.98
N ALA A 56 8.01 -11.44 -2.57
CA ALA A 56 7.95 -11.20 -4.01
C ALA A 56 8.80 -10.00 -4.47
N GLY A 57 9.50 -9.32 -3.56
CA GLY A 57 10.26 -8.11 -3.86
C GLY A 57 9.39 -6.89 -4.21
N ILE A 58 8.13 -6.90 -3.76
CA ILE A 58 7.19 -5.81 -3.98
C ILE A 58 7.17 -4.92 -2.73
N GLU A 59 7.76 -3.74 -2.86
CA GLU A 59 7.75 -2.74 -1.80
C GLU A 59 6.41 -1.98 -1.78
N PHE A 60 5.95 -1.62 -0.58
CA PHE A 60 4.78 -0.76 -0.43
C PHE A 60 5.12 0.67 -0.89
N ALA A 61 4.20 1.27 -1.63
CA ALA A 61 4.37 2.62 -2.15
C ALA A 61 4.35 3.65 -1.00
N PHE A 62 5.46 4.38 -0.86
CA PHE A 62 5.49 5.63 -0.10
C PHE A 62 5.13 6.80 -1.02
N PRO A 63 4.56 7.90 -0.49
CA PRO A 63 4.44 9.13 -1.26
C PRO A 63 5.81 9.53 -1.82
N THR A 64 5.92 9.68 -3.13
CA THR A 64 7.18 10.00 -3.82
C THR A 64 7.01 11.27 -4.62
N GLN A 65 8.00 12.17 -4.57
CA GLN A 65 8.02 13.38 -5.39
C GLN A 65 9.33 13.46 -6.16
N THR A 66 9.24 13.69 -7.46
CA THR A 66 10.41 14.04 -8.27
C THR A 66 10.59 15.55 -8.22
N VAL A 67 11.71 16.02 -7.67
CA VAL A 67 12.08 17.45 -7.67
C VAL A 67 13.08 17.71 -8.78
N GLN A 68 12.70 18.52 -9.77
CA GLN A 68 13.58 18.97 -10.85
C GLN A 68 14.29 20.26 -10.44
N LEU A 69 15.61 20.21 -10.23
CA LEU A 69 16.39 21.40 -9.89
C LEU A 69 16.89 22.07 -11.17
N VAL A 70 16.37 23.25 -11.50
CA VAL A 70 16.91 24.09 -12.57
C VAL A 70 18.01 24.95 -11.97
N GLY A 71 19.23 24.83 -12.49
CA GLY A 71 20.41 25.52 -11.95
C GLY A 71 20.20 27.02 -11.85
N SER A 72 20.45 27.59 -10.66
CA SER A 72 20.56 29.03 -10.51
C SER A 72 21.79 29.52 -11.30
N PRO A 73 21.74 30.69 -11.97
CA PRO A 73 22.91 31.23 -12.65
C PRO A 73 24.09 31.33 -11.68
N PRO A 74 25.34 31.09 -12.13
CA PRO A 74 26.50 31.23 -11.28
C PRO A 74 26.53 32.66 -10.67
N PRO A 75 26.79 32.79 -9.36
CA PRO A 75 26.85 34.11 -8.73
C PRO A 75 28.05 34.87 -9.33
N GLY A 76 27.75 35.90 -10.13
CA GLY A 76 28.79 36.73 -10.75
C GLY A 76 28.42 37.42 -12.07
N THR A 77 27.30 37.07 -12.72
CA THR A 77 26.88 37.75 -13.97
C THR A 77 26.00 38.99 -13.71
N THR A 78 26.46 39.90 -12.86
CA THR A 78 25.98 41.30 -12.90
C THR A 78 26.95 42.06 -13.79
N GLY A 79 26.71 41.99 -15.10
CA GLY A 79 27.42 42.80 -16.07
C GLY A 79 26.91 44.24 -16.03
N SER A 80 27.87 45.17 -15.89
CA SER A 80 27.94 46.58 -16.32
C SER A 80 26.69 47.45 -16.30
#